data_AF-A0A7C7Q0E6-F1
#
_entry.id   AF-A0A7C7Q0E6-F1
#
_cell.length_a   1.000
_cell.length_b   1.000
_cell.length_c   1.000
_cell.angle_alpha   90.00
_cell.angle_beta   90.00
_cell.angle_gamma   90.00
#
_symmetry.space_group_name_H-M   'P 1'
#
loop_
_entity.id
_entity.type
_entity.pdbx_description
1 polymer ?
#
loop_
_entity_poly.entity_id
_entity_poly.type
_entity_poly.pdbx_seq_one_letter_code
_entity_poly.pdbx_strand_id
1 'polypeptide(L)'
;LFSPAGFLDDNWWHRTYWVFGKHFYAGYIGWFFAGREVPAGRILTFNESTIYGFAYKPSYYRNITGWKYHLFATDISQVKQPPPDYTRAQREFRVRNMFKVKFKWTVDVPLLVRAMIQANDLLFLAGPPQRALRSMTAYEGKRGGLLIVVSTKDGSIVRSYRLNFLPTFDGMAGIAKKLFMTTTDGRVICLGAEGKPLLAMHPERRVKGKPVEEGLVGYWKFDDGKGDTAMDSSGRGNDAEVCGTWVMGKFGTCIYTDGLPGAITICDDPDFQFGTSDFSIAFWVKPDAFGKRIMGKENFPRNWWVINLLDDGRVELVLGETRASGKVARARSKTPLSTRAWNCVTFVVDRKAFTIHCYINGKLDSVTKIPPTLTGSLSVVEHDILIPSAFKPFVGLIDELKIY
;
A
#
# COMPACT_ATOMS: atom_id res chain seq x y z
N LEU A 1 9.78 23.83 18.36
CA LEU A 1 10.13 22.41 18.14
C LEU A 1 11.62 22.25 18.43
N PHE A 2 12.05 21.26 19.20
CA PHE A 2 13.48 20.94 19.37
C PHE A 2 13.69 19.42 19.46
N SER A 3 14.92 18.97 19.21
CA SER A 3 15.32 17.56 19.27
C SER A 3 16.57 17.38 20.14
N PRO A 4 16.57 16.49 21.16
CA PRO A 4 17.75 16.22 21.97
C PRO A 4 18.80 15.37 21.24
N ALA A 5 18.42 14.66 20.17
CA ALA A 5 19.29 13.75 19.43
C ALA A 5 19.60 14.23 17.99
N GLY A 6 19.03 15.35 17.57
CA GLY A 6 19.12 15.90 16.23
C GLY A 6 17.87 15.63 15.39
N PHE A 7 17.50 16.59 14.55
CA PHE A 7 16.27 16.50 13.74
C PHE A 7 16.30 15.41 12.67
N LEU A 8 17.49 14.93 12.30
CA LEU A 8 17.68 13.92 11.25
C LEU A 8 18.05 12.54 11.81
N ASP A 9 18.04 12.37 13.13
CA ASP A 9 18.32 11.09 13.75
C ASP A 9 17.12 10.15 13.64
N ASP A 10 17.32 9.03 12.96
CA ASP A 10 16.29 8.02 12.71
C ASP A 10 16.53 6.70 13.47
N ASN A 11 17.44 6.71 14.45
CA ASN A 11 17.86 5.54 15.20
C ASN A 11 16.77 5.00 16.13
N TRP A 12 16.24 3.80 15.85
CA TRP A 12 15.09 3.21 16.55
C TRP A 12 15.26 3.02 18.06
N TRP A 13 16.49 3.03 18.58
CA TRP A 13 16.75 2.96 20.01
C TRP A 13 16.29 4.21 20.77
N HIS A 14 16.11 5.34 20.09
CA HIS A 14 15.62 6.57 20.70
C HIS A 14 14.10 6.60 20.75
N ARG A 15 13.59 6.91 21.95
CA ARG A 15 12.16 6.84 22.25
C ARG A 15 11.37 8.08 21.82
N THR A 16 12.06 9.20 21.63
CA THR A 16 11.50 10.46 21.12
C THR A 16 12.59 11.20 20.37
N TYR A 17 12.33 11.61 19.13
CA TYR A 17 13.24 12.49 18.41
C TYR A 17 12.85 13.94 18.61
N TRP A 18 11.55 14.25 18.54
CA TRP A 18 11.09 15.63 18.46
C TRP A 18 10.18 15.94 19.63
N VAL A 19 10.44 17.07 20.28
CA VAL A 19 9.71 17.57 21.43
C VAL A 19 9.17 18.95 21.09
N PHE A 20 7.85 19.11 21.21
CA PHE A 20 7.19 20.40 21.10
C PHE A 20 7.12 21.05 22.50
N GLY A 21 8.25 21.57 22.95
CA GLY A 21 8.42 22.18 24.28
C GLY A 21 9.58 23.15 24.32
N LYS A 22 9.91 23.62 25.52
CA LYS A 22 11.06 24.50 25.78
C LYS A 22 12.24 23.77 26.42
N HIS A 23 12.00 22.61 27.04
CA HIS A 23 13.01 21.89 27.81
C HIS A 23 12.88 20.36 27.68
N PHE A 24 13.97 19.65 27.97
CA PHE A 24 14.03 18.19 28.02
C PHE A 24 14.66 17.75 29.34
N TYR A 25 14.08 16.73 29.97
CA TYR A 25 14.70 16.06 31.11
C TYR A 25 15.76 15.10 30.60
N ALA A 26 17.01 15.27 30.99
CA ALA A 26 18.11 14.39 30.62
C ALA A 26 18.28 13.22 31.62
N GLY A 27 19.13 12.25 31.25
CA GLY A 27 19.52 11.14 32.12
C GLY A 27 18.45 10.04 32.31
N TYR A 28 18.69 9.14 33.27
CA TYR A 28 17.86 7.96 33.50
C TYR A 28 16.40 8.26 33.84
N ILE A 29 16.00 9.47 34.23
CA ILE A 29 14.58 9.76 34.46
C ILE A 29 13.91 10.45 33.26
N GLY A 30 14.70 10.99 32.32
CA GLY A 30 14.23 11.78 31.19
C GLY A 30 13.26 11.07 30.27
N TRP A 31 13.52 9.79 30.00
CA TRP A 31 12.69 8.94 29.14
C TRP A 31 11.27 8.75 29.67
N PHE A 32 11.07 8.84 30.98
CA PHE A 32 9.73 8.77 31.56
C PHE A 32 8.94 10.03 31.23
N PHE A 33 9.57 11.21 31.28
CA PHE A 33 8.88 12.48 31.03
C PHE A 33 8.72 12.80 29.53
N ALA A 34 9.54 12.19 28.68
CA ALA A 34 9.46 12.30 27.23
C ALA A 34 8.02 12.01 26.75
N GLY A 35 7.41 12.96 26.04
CA GLY A 35 6.05 12.84 25.52
C GLY A 35 4.91 12.84 26.53
N ARG A 36 5.18 12.76 27.85
CA ARG A 36 4.15 12.77 28.90
C ARG A 36 3.74 14.17 29.31
N GLU A 37 4.69 15.10 29.39
CA GLU A 37 4.43 16.48 29.84
C GLU A 37 4.09 17.43 28.71
N VAL A 38 4.77 17.25 27.58
CA VAL A 38 4.62 18.05 26.37
C VAL A 38 4.50 17.12 25.18
N PRO A 39 3.83 17.53 24.09
CA PRO A 39 3.74 16.73 22.89
C PRO A 39 5.14 16.35 22.38
N ALA A 40 5.40 15.06 22.27
CA ALA A 40 6.66 14.54 21.73
C ALA A 40 6.41 13.26 20.95
N GLY A 41 7.31 12.95 20.03
CA GLY A 41 7.23 11.75 19.22
C GLY A 41 8.51 11.49 18.46
N ARG A 42 8.43 10.49 17.58
CA ARG A 42 9.46 10.26 16.57
C ARG A 42 9.39 11.37 15.54
N ILE A 43 8.21 11.66 15.02
CA ILE A 43 8.04 12.75 14.07
C ILE A 43 6.80 13.55 14.47
N LEU A 44 6.87 14.87 14.31
CA LEU A 44 5.80 15.81 14.63
C LEU A 44 5.60 16.77 13.45
N THR A 45 4.37 17.06 13.09
CA THR A 45 4.04 18.20 12.21
C THR A 45 2.98 19.02 12.91
N PHE A 46 2.85 20.30 12.58
CA PHE A 46 1.91 21.17 13.28
C PHE A 46 1.40 22.27 12.35
N ASN A 47 0.20 22.72 12.64
CA ASN A 47 -0.35 23.97 12.11
C ASN A 47 -0.50 24.98 13.26
N GLU A 48 -1.22 26.08 13.02
CA GLU A 48 -1.38 27.17 13.99
C GLU A 48 -2.03 26.75 15.31
N SER A 49 -2.82 25.67 15.34
CA SER A 49 -3.58 25.25 16.54
C SER A 49 -3.28 23.84 17.02
N THR A 50 -2.76 22.97 16.15
CA THR A 50 -2.74 21.53 16.38
C THR A 50 -1.39 20.94 16.03
N ILE A 51 -0.89 20.09 16.93
CA ILE A 51 0.29 19.26 16.75
C ILE A 51 -0.18 17.85 16.42
N TYR A 52 0.33 17.29 15.34
CA TYR A 52 0.17 15.91 14.93
C TYR A 52 1.48 15.17 15.18
N GLY A 53 1.41 13.96 15.73
CA GLY A 53 2.60 13.22 16.08
C GLY A 53 2.47 11.72 15.94
N PHE A 54 3.59 11.08 15.63
CA PHE A 54 3.74 9.63 15.72
C PHE A 54 4.68 9.30 16.89
N ALA A 55 4.16 8.65 17.92
CA ALA A 55 4.87 8.44 19.18
C ALA A 55 4.52 7.10 19.83
N TYR A 56 5.20 6.76 20.92
CA TYR A 56 4.76 5.63 21.75
C TYR A 56 3.38 5.91 22.33
N LYS A 57 2.56 4.87 22.42
CA LYS A 57 1.31 4.95 23.20
C LYS A 57 1.64 5.34 24.65
N PRO A 58 0.78 6.13 25.32
CA PRO A 58 1.01 6.60 26.69
C PRO A 58 1.41 5.52 27.71
N SER A 59 0.84 4.32 27.57
CA SER A 59 1.11 3.17 28.44
C SER A 59 2.53 2.57 28.28
N TYR A 60 3.27 2.94 27.23
CA TYR A 60 4.57 2.36 26.91
C TYR A 60 5.76 3.25 27.28
N TYR A 61 5.55 4.46 27.81
CA TYR A 61 6.60 5.33 28.38
C TYR A 61 7.18 4.82 29.72
N ARG A 62 7.10 3.51 30.00
CA ARG A 62 7.65 2.85 31.21
C ARG A 62 8.21 1.44 30.97
N ASN A 63 7.80 0.75 29.90
CA ASN A 63 8.13 -0.66 29.68
C ASN A 63 9.14 -0.86 28.55
N ILE A 64 10.04 -1.83 28.71
CA ILE A 64 11.07 -2.21 27.72
C ILE A 64 10.46 -3.10 26.62
N THR A 65 9.36 -3.79 26.91
CA THR A 65 8.78 -4.82 26.04
C THR A 65 7.42 -4.38 25.50
N GLY A 66 7.41 -3.88 24.26
CA GLY A 66 6.20 -3.61 23.51
C GLY A 66 6.30 -2.33 22.70
N TRP A 67 6.77 -2.44 21.47
CA TRP A 67 6.80 -1.33 20.52
C TRP A 67 5.39 -1.07 19.99
N LYS A 68 4.58 -0.28 20.72
CA LYS A 68 3.27 0.16 20.24
C LYS A 68 3.25 1.66 20.06
N TYR A 69 3.33 2.07 18.81
CA TYR A 69 3.17 3.45 18.40
C TYR A 69 1.70 3.79 18.20
N HIS A 70 1.39 5.07 18.24
CA HIS A 70 0.13 5.64 17.79
C HIS A 70 0.39 6.91 16.98
N LEU A 71 -0.57 7.25 16.12
CA LEU A 71 -0.70 8.58 15.57
C LEU A 71 -1.67 9.37 16.45
N PHE A 72 -1.35 10.63 16.74
CA PHE A 72 -2.18 11.48 17.58
C PHE A 72 -2.30 12.91 17.04
N ALA A 73 -3.34 13.60 17.48
CA ALA A 73 -3.42 15.06 17.45
C ALA A 73 -3.60 15.63 18.86
N THR A 74 -3.01 16.79 19.11
CA THR A 74 -3.14 17.52 20.38
C THR A 74 -3.07 19.03 20.13
N ASP A 75 -3.55 19.82 21.08
CA ASP A 75 -3.61 21.26 20.94
C ASP A 75 -2.26 21.93 21.25
N ILE A 76 -1.87 22.92 20.46
CA ILE A 76 -0.61 23.65 20.65
C ILE A 76 -0.60 24.42 21.99
N SER A 77 -1.77 24.78 22.53
CA SER A 77 -1.90 25.48 23.82
C SER A 77 -1.51 24.63 25.03
N GLN A 78 -1.35 23.31 24.86
CA GLN A 78 -0.93 22.40 25.93
C GLN A 78 0.55 22.53 26.29
N VAL A 79 1.32 23.32 25.54
CA VAL A 79 2.75 23.53 25.74
C VAL A 79 2.98 24.50 26.90
N LYS A 80 2.72 24.02 28.12
CA LYS A 80 2.99 24.72 29.38
C LYS A 80 4.11 23.99 30.10
N GLN A 81 5.34 24.38 29.81
CA GLN A 81 6.52 23.72 30.38
C GLN A 81 7.31 24.68 31.28
N PRO A 82 7.31 24.48 32.61
CA PRO A 82 8.25 25.17 33.49
C PRO A 82 9.68 24.63 33.28
N PRO A 83 10.72 25.32 33.77
CA PRO A 83 12.08 24.81 33.75
C PRO A 83 12.20 23.41 34.38
N PRO A 84 13.17 22.57 33.96
CA PRO A 84 13.34 21.23 34.51
C PRO A 84 13.62 21.25 36.02
N ASP A 85 12.72 20.64 36.79
CA ASP A 85 12.90 20.37 38.22
C ASP A 85 13.11 18.86 38.43
N TYR A 86 14.36 18.46 38.63
CA TYR A 86 14.76 17.06 38.82
C TYR A 86 14.28 16.48 40.15
N THR A 87 14.12 17.31 41.19
CA THR A 87 13.61 16.88 42.50
C THR A 87 12.12 16.56 42.42
N ARG A 88 11.34 17.39 41.72
CA ARG A 88 9.94 17.09 41.37
C ARG A 88 9.85 15.85 40.48
N ALA A 89 10.69 15.78 39.44
CA ALA A 89 10.71 14.65 38.52
C ALA A 89 10.95 13.31 39.25
N GLN A 90 11.87 13.24 40.20
CA GLN A 90 12.11 12.03 40.99
C GLN A 90 10.89 11.63 41.85
N ARG A 91 10.14 12.60 42.39
CA ARG A 91 8.88 12.33 43.12
C ARG A 91 7.78 11.83 42.17
N GLU A 92 7.58 12.52 41.04
CA GLU A 92 6.55 12.19 40.06
C GLU A 92 6.81 10.87 39.32
N PHE A 93 8.07 10.51 39.08
CA PHE A 93 8.47 9.23 38.46
C PHE A 93 7.92 8.01 39.21
N ARG A 94 7.71 8.13 40.53
CA ARG A 94 7.14 7.06 41.36
C ARG A 94 5.63 6.87 41.10
N VAL A 95 4.95 7.87 40.53
CA VAL A 95 3.51 7.85 40.23
C VAL A 95 3.25 7.24 38.84
N ARG A 96 2.46 6.16 38.78
CA ARG A 96 2.31 5.34 37.55
C ARG A 96 1.44 6.00 36.45
N ASN A 97 0.46 6.82 36.81
CA ASN A 97 -0.65 7.18 35.91
C ASN A 97 -0.69 8.64 35.41
N MET A 98 0.41 9.39 35.50
CA MET A 98 0.37 10.81 35.07
C MET A 98 0.81 11.01 33.63
N PHE A 99 -0.14 11.15 32.71
CA PHE A 99 0.11 11.62 31.33
C PHE A 99 -0.62 12.96 31.16
N LYS A 100 0.13 14.05 30.98
CA LYS A 100 -0.41 15.43 30.99
C LYS A 100 -0.91 15.87 29.61
N VAL A 101 -0.33 15.34 28.54
CA VAL A 101 -0.77 15.64 27.17
C VAL A 101 -2.16 15.04 26.93
N LYS A 102 -3.12 15.88 26.59
CA LYS A 102 -4.48 15.49 26.21
C LYS A 102 -4.57 15.39 24.70
N PHE A 103 -5.01 14.24 24.20
CA PHE A 103 -5.18 14.04 22.76
C PHE A 103 -6.58 14.47 22.32
N LYS A 104 -6.66 15.14 21.16
CA LYS A 104 -7.92 15.34 20.42
C LYS A 104 -8.40 13.99 19.89
N TRP A 105 -7.47 13.20 19.36
CA TRP A 105 -7.70 11.82 18.94
C TRP A 105 -6.38 11.03 18.95
N THR A 106 -6.50 9.71 18.95
CA THR A 106 -5.39 8.75 18.85
C THR A 106 -5.83 7.56 18.00
N VAL A 107 -4.99 7.12 17.07
CA VAL A 107 -5.28 5.98 16.18
C VAL A 107 -4.05 5.09 15.99
N ASP A 108 -4.29 3.82 15.70
CA ASP A 108 -3.25 2.91 15.23
C ASP A 108 -3.09 3.05 13.71
N VAL A 109 -1.85 3.06 13.23
CA VAL A 109 -1.53 3.15 11.80
C VAL A 109 -0.74 1.93 11.34
N PRO A 110 -0.99 1.43 10.11
CA PRO A 110 -0.39 0.19 9.60
C PRO A 110 1.07 0.35 9.13
N LEU A 111 1.75 1.46 9.46
CA LEU A 111 3.15 1.71 9.14
C LEU A 111 3.93 2.26 10.33
N LEU A 112 5.24 2.12 10.24
CA LEU A 112 6.19 2.90 11.02
C LEU A 112 6.44 4.22 10.31
N VAL A 113 5.94 5.33 10.87
CA VAL A 113 6.06 6.63 10.21
C VAL A 113 7.52 7.09 10.23
N ARG A 114 8.09 7.30 9.04
CA ARG A 114 9.42 7.88 8.82
C ARG A 114 9.35 9.31 8.30
N ALA A 115 8.37 9.60 7.45
CA ALA A 115 8.15 10.94 6.92
C ALA A 115 6.67 11.31 7.07
N MET A 116 6.41 12.57 7.44
CA MET A 116 5.07 13.05 7.76
C MET A 116 4.94 14.52 7.43
N ILE A 117 3.91 14.89 6.66
CA ILE A 117 3.54 16.29 6.45
C ILE A 117 2.03 16.47 6.61
N GLN A 118 1.62 17.67 7.02
CA GLN A 118 0.23 18.10 7.00
C GLN A 118 -0.01 18.99 5.78
N ALA A 119 -1.13 18.76 5.08
CA ALA A 119 -1.60 19.61 4.01
C ALA A 119 -3.13 19.69 4.06
N ASN A 120 -3.66 20.89 4.31
CA ASN A 120 -5.09 21.13 4.54
C ASN A 120 -5.66 20.18 5.63
N ASP A 121 -6.81 19.57 5.37
CA ASP A 121 -7.47 18.64 6.30
C ASP A 121 -6.85 17.22 6.28
N LEU A 122 -5.67 17.05 5.67
CA LEU A 122 -5.03 15.75 5.48
C LEU A 122 -3.62 15.70 6.07
N LEU A 123 -3.26 14.51 6.54
CA LEU A 123 -1.95 14.15 7.00
C LEU A 123 -1.41 13.02 6.10
N PHE A 124 -0.25 13.24 5.50
CA PHE A 124 0.44 12.28 4.67
C PHE A 124 1.53 11.62 5.51
N LEU A 125 1.54 10.29 5.54
CA LEU A 125 2.43 9.50 6.38
C LEU A 125 3.08 8.43 5.53
N ALA A 126 4.42 8.38 5.48
CA ALA A 126 5.14 7.34 4.76
C ALA A 126 6.19 6.63 5.61
N GLY A 127 6.39 5.34 5.33
CA GLY A 127 7.38 4.49 5.97
C GLY A 127 7.05 3.00 5.84
N PRO A 128 7.84 2.09 6.46
CA PRO A 128 7.67 0.67 6.24
C PRO A 128 6.40 0.13 6.92
N PRO A 129 5.71 -0.88 6.36
CA PRO A 129 4.52 -1.48 6.98
C PRO A 129 4.81 -2.01 8.40
N GLN A 130 3.93 -1.78 9.38
CA GLN A 130 4.19 -2.05 10.80
C GLN A 130 4.43 -3.55 11.12
N ARG A 131 3.86 -4.46 10.31
CA ARG A 131 4.11 -5.92 10.41
C ARG A 131 5.56 -6.32 10.07
N ALA A 132 6.37 -5.38 9.57
CA ALA A 132 7.82 -5.51 9.34
C ALA A 132 8.65 -5.74 10.61
N LEU A 133 8.17 -5.33 11.80
CA LEU A 133 8.94 -5.35 13.05
C LEU A 133 9.33 -6.74 13.59
N ARG A 134 9.00 -7.83 12.89
CA ARG A 134 9.47 -9.18 13.24
C ARG A 134 10.77 -9.58 12.55
N SER A 135 11.36 -8.73 11.71
CA SER A 135 12.60 -9.03 11.00
C SER A 135 13.37 -7.78 10.61
N MET A 136 14.69 -7.76 10.84
CA MET A 136 15.64 -6.75 10.33
C MET A 136 15.52 -6.56 8.80
N THR A 137 15.07 -7.59 8.05
CA THR A 137 14.97 -7.55 6.59
C THR A 137 13.90 -6.59 6.05
N ALA A 138 12.83 -6.33 6.80
CA ALA A 138 11.81 -5.37 6.40
C ALA A 138 12.17 -3.93 6.81
N TYR A 139 13.18 -3.78 7.68
CA TYR A 139 13.80 -2.50 8.01
C TYR A 139 14.80 -2.05 6.93
N GLU A 140 15.51 -3.00 6.30
CA GLU A 140 16.43 -2.77 5.17
C GLU A 140 15.73 -2.39 3.84
N GLY A 141 14.44 -2.07 3.84
CA GLY A 141 13.73 -1.61 2.63
C GLY A 141 13.28 -2.71 1.65
N LYS A 142 13.50 -4.00 1.94
CA LYS A 142 13.17 -5.13 1.02
C LYS A 142 11.67 -5.38 0.80
N ARG A 143 10.78 -4.63 1.46
CA ARG A 143 9.31 -4.72 1.30
C ARG A 143 8.67 -3.40 0.84
N GLY A 144 9.50 -2.46 0.39
CA GLY A 144 9.05 -1.11 0.04
C GLY A 144 8.50 -0.33 1.26
N GLY A 145 7.72 0.70 0.97
CA GLY A 145 7.05 1.56 1.93
C GLY A 145 5.53 1.52 1.77
N LEU A 146 4.85 2.20 2.69
CA LEU A 146 3.43 2.51 2.62
C LEU A 146 3.28 4.01 2.76
N LEU A 147 2.51 4.64 1.88
CA LEU A 147 1.98 5.99 2.07
C LEU A 147 0.52 5.85 2.49
N ILE A 148 0.14 6.42 3.63
CA ILE A 148 -1.26 6.58 3.99
C ILE A 148 -1.63 8.05 4.09
N VAL A 149 -2.90 8.33 3.80
CA VAL A 149 -3.51 9.64 3.93
C VAL A 149 -4.53 9.55 5.04
N VAL A 150 -4.40 10.42 6.04
CA VAL A 150 -5.23 10.44 7.25
C VAL A 150 -5.95 11.76 7.38
N SER A 151 -7.21 11.73 7.80
CA SER A 151 -8.00 12.92 8.13
C SER A 151 -7.46 13.57 9.41
N THR A 152 -7.17 14.88 9.35
CA THR A 152 -6.71 15.62 10.54
C THR A 152 -7.80 15.83 11.59
N LYS A 153 -9.07 15.63 11.22
CA LYS A 153 -10.24 15.83 12.09
C LYS A 153 -10.38 14.73 13.13
N ASP A 154 -10.13 13.48 12.75
CA ASP A 154 -10.45 12.30 13.55
C ASP A 154 -9.39 11.18 13.49
N GLY A 155 -8.36 11.32 12.65
CA GLY A 155 -7.34 10.29 12.48
C GLY A 155 -7.77 9.12 11.58
N SER A 156 -8.92 9.20 10.90
CA SER A 156 -9.37 8.14 10.00
C SER A 156 -8.48 8.02 8.76
N ILE A 157 -8.14 6.78 8.36
CA ILE A 157 -7.38 6.52 7.13
C ILE A 157 -8.31 6.73 5.93
N VAL A 158 -7.98 7.73 5.11
CA VAL A 158 -8.72 8.09 3.89
C VAL A 158 -8.25 7.24 2.70
N ARG A 159 -6.93 7.06 2.56
CA ARG A 159 -6.31 6.29 1.46
C ARG A 159 -5.02 5.62 1.90
N SER A 160 -4.62 4.58 1.18
CA SER A 160 -3.32 3.93 1.32
C SER A 160 -2.75 3.53 -0.04
N TYR A 161 -1.45 3.73 -0.21
CA TYR A 161 -0.67 3.41 -1.40
C TYR A 161 0.57 2.63 -0.98
N ARG A 162 0.90 1.57 -1.71
CA ARG A 162 2.21 0.94 -1.58
C ARG A 162 3.24 1.78 -2.32
N LEU A 163 4.43 1.81 -1.76
CA LEU A 163 5.61 2.41 -2.36
C LEU A 163 6.60 1.29 -2.58
N ASN A 164 7.21 1.20 -3.75
CA ASN A 164 8.32 0.29 -3.98
C ASN A 164 9.64 0.77 -3.34
N PHE A 165 9.67 1.99 -2.81
CA PHE A 165 10.80 2.58 -2.10
C PHE A 165 10.48 2.88 -0.62
N LEU A 166 11.54 3.08 0.16
CA LEU A 166 11.45 3.51 1.55
C LEU A 166 11.80 5.00 1.67
N PRO A 167 10.94 5.85 2.28
CA PRO A 167 11.31 7.24 2.55
C PRO A 167 12.49 7.36 3.52
N THR A 168 13.34 8.36 3.30
CA THR A 168 14.23 8.85 4.36
C THR A 168 13.41 9.45 5.51
N PHE A 169 14.02 9.51 6.69
CA PHE A 169 13.39 10.17 7.82
C PHE A 169 13.22 11.66 7.53
N ASP A 170 12.03 12.20 7.81
CA ASP A 170 11.64 13.58 7.51
C ASP A 170 11.82 14.01 6.04
N GLY A 171 11.86 13.05 5.12
CA GLY A 171 12.19 13.27 3.71
C GLY A 171 11.02 13.69 2.83
N MET A 172 10.01 14.38 3.34
CA MET A 172 8.75 14.61 2.60
C MET A 172 8.39 16.10 2.52
N ALA A 173 7.96 16.54 1.35
CA ALA A 173 7.46 17.89 1.12
C ALA A 173 6.22 17.87 0.21
N GLY A 174 5.35 18.88 0.31
CA GLY A 174 4.15 18.98 -0.50
C GLY A 174 3.98 20.36 -1.11
N ILE A 175 3.70 20.44 -2.41
CA ILE A 175 3.41 21.71 -3.10
C ILE A 175 2.53 21.44 -4.33
N ALA A 176 1.61 22.37 -4.65
CA ALA A 176 0.84 22.34 -5.89
C ALA A 176 0.19 20.98 -6.22
N LYS A 177 -0.45 20.34 -5.23
CA LYS A 177 -1.07 19.00 -5.32
C LYS A 177 -0.10 17.84 -5.62
N LYS A 178 1.20 18.04 -5.38
CA LYS A 178 2.24 17.03 -5.52
C LYS A 178 2.91 16.76 -4.18
N LEU A 179 3.34 15.52 -3.98
CA LEU A 179 4.12 15.09 -2.82
C LEU A 179 5.52 14.70 -3.27
N PHE A 180 6.54 15.32 -2.73
CA PHE A 180 7.94 15.00 -2.98
C PHE A 180 8.47 14.16 -1.82
N MET A 181 9.26 13.13 -2.13
CA MET A 181 9.79 12.21 -1.14
C MET A 181 11.23 11.82 -1.50
N THR A 182 12.17 12.03 -0.59
CA THR A 182 13.52 11.47 -0.69
C THR A 182 13.52 10.05 -0.17
N THR A 183 14.24 9.16 -0.85
CA THR A 183 14.28 7.72 -0.56
C THR A 183 15.61 7.32 0.06
N THR A 184 15.63 6.22 0.82
CA THR A 184 16.87 5.74 1.47
C THR A 184 17.94 5.27 0.49
N ASP A 185 17.59 5.08 -0.79
CA ASP A 185 18.51 4.76 -1.88
C ASP A 185 18.95 6.01 -2.69
N GLY A 186 18.63 7.22 -2.21
CA GLY A 186 19.16 8.48 -2.76
C GLY A 186 18.36 9.06 -3.94
N ARG A 187 17.14 8.60 -4.20
CA ARG A 187 16.24 9.15 -5.22
C ARG A 187 15.34 10.24 -4.63
N VAL A 188 14.81 11.10 -5.51
CA VAL A 188 13.70 12.01 -5.21
C VAL A 188 12.50 11.58 -6.05
N ILE A 189 11.43 11.21 -5.38
CA ILE A 189 10.17 10.79 -6.01
C ILE A 189 9.17 11.93 -5.92
N CYS A 190 8.47 12.21 -7.02
CA CYS A 190 7.33 13.11 -7.02
C CYS A 190 6.06 12.30 -7.24
N LEU A 191 5.12 12.31 -6.29
CA LEU A 191 3.81 11.69 -6.41
C LEU A 191 2.76 12.73 -6.85
N GLY A 192 1.87 12.32 -7.75
CA GLY A 192 0.77 13.15 -8.26
C GLY A 192 -0.46 13.14 -7.36
N ALA A 193 -1.55 13.75 -7.85
CA ALA A 193 -2.81 13.89 -7.11
C ALA A 193 -3.44 12.55 -6.66
N GLU A 194 -3.05 11.44 -7.28
CA GLU A 194 -3.50 10.09 -6.92
C GLU A 194 -2.48 9.29 -6.10
N GLY A 195 -1.42 9.91 -5.55
CA GLY A 195 -0.42 9.20 -4.76
C GLY A 195 0.47 8.24 -5.56
N LYS A 196 0.27 8.13 -6.88
CA LYS A 196 1.17 7.45 -7.80
C LYS A 196 2.41 8.32 -8.03
N PRO A 197 3.62 7.75 -8.15
CA PRO A 197 4.73 8.45 -8.75
C PRO A 197 4.25 9.08 -10.05
N LEU A 198 4.34 10.41 -10.16
CA LEU A 198 4.40 11.04 -11.48
C LEU A 198 5.61 10.37 -12.10
N LEU A 199 5.41 9.54 -13.14
CA LEU A 199 6.45 8.87 -13.92
C LEU A 199 7.76 9.61 -13.71
N ALA A 200 8.57 9.13 -12.78
CA ALA A 200 9.72 9.86 -12.31
C ALA A 200 10.71 9.71 -13.43
N MET A 201 10.60 10.56 -14.48
CA MET A 201 11.19 10.39 -15.81
C MET A 201 11.87 9.03 -15.89
N HIS A 202 11.09 7.93 -15.99
CA HIS A 202 11.73 6.66 -16.24
C HIS A 202 12.49 6.93 -17.53
N PRO A 203 13.83 6.98 -17.51
CA PRO A 203 14.56 7.18 -18.72
C PRO A 203 14.17 5.96 -19.53
N GLU A 204 13.41 6.20 -20.60
CA GLU A 204 12.93 5.20 -21.53
C GLU A 204 11.73 4.36 -21.06
N ARG A 205 10.52 4.89 -21.31
CA ARG A 205 9.44 4.02 -21.79
C ARG A 205 10.01 3.32 -23.03
N ARG A 206 10.38 2.04 -22.91
CA ARG A 206 11.01 1.29 -24.00
C ARG A 206 10.10 1.34 -25.23
N VAL A 207 10.71 1.53 -26.40
CA VAL A 207 10.01 1.51 -27.68
C VAL A 207 9.27 0.17 -27.79
N LYS A 208 7.95 0.21 -27.98
CA LYS A 208 7.14 -1.00 -28.16
C LYS A 208 7.73 -1.82 -29.31
N GLY A 209 8.20 -3.02 -28.98
CA GLY A 209 8.71 -3.99 -29.95
C GLY A 209 7.57 -4.73 -30.64
N LYS A 210 7.92 -5.60 -31.59
CA LYS A 210 6.96 -6.57 -32.11
C LYS A 210 6.57 -7.55 -31.00
N PRO A 211 5.28 -7.87 -30.82
CA PRO A 211 4.85 -8.89 -29.88
C PRO A 211 5.55 -10.22 -30.14
N VAL A 212 5.95 -10.90 -29.06
CA VAL A 212 6.57 -12.24 -29.15
C VAL A 212 5.55 -13.31 -29.56
N GLU A 213 4.27 -13.08 -29.26
CA GLU A 213 3.13 -13.91 -29.63
C GLU A 213 2.00 -12.99 -30.14
N GLU A 214 1.23 -13.44 -31.13
CA GLU A 214 0.13 -12.66 -31.69
C GLU A 214 -0.94 -12.38 -30.61
N GLY A 215 -1.38 -11.12 -30.52
CA GLY A 215 -2.33 -10.66 -29.52
C GLY A 215 -1.75 -10.47 -28.11
N LEU A 216 -0.55 -10.98 -27.79
CA LEU A 216 0.02 -10.84 -26.45
C LEU A 216 0.38 -9.37 -26.16
N VAL A 217 -0.29 -8.79 -25.17
CA VAL A 217 -0.08 -7.39 -24.77
C VAL A 217 0.67 -7.21 -23.44
N GLY A 218 0.83 -8.28 -22.67
CA GLY A 218 1.64 -8.26 -21.46
C GLY A 218 1.97 -9.67 -20.97
N TYR A 219 3.22 -9.90 -20.57
CA TYR A 219 3.66 -11.16 -19.99
C TYR A 219 4.68 -10.95 -18.88
N TRP A 220 4.30 -11.23 -17.64
CA TRP A 220 5.18 -11.18 -16.49
C TRP A 220 5.42 -12.59 -15.95
N LYS A 221 6.65 -13.06 -16.16
CA LYS A 221 7.14 -14.34 -15.63
C LYS A 221 7.36 -14.31 -14.13
N PHE A 222 7.70 -13.13 -13.60
CA PHE A 222 8.13 -12.95 -12.22
C PHE A 222 9.38 -13.76 -11.85
N ASP A 223 10.29 -13.94 -12.81
CA ASP A 223 11.60 -14.60 -12.63
C ASP A 223 12.77 -13.63 -12.35
N ASP A 224 12.51 -12.32 -12.28
CA ASP A 224 13.52 -11.30 -12.00
C ASP A 224 14.14 -11.46 -10.59
N GLY A 225 13.35 -11.98 -9.65
CA GLY A 225 13.77 -12.45 -8.33
C GLY A 225 14.22 -11.39 -7.33
N LYS A 226 14.30 -10.12 -7.73
CA LYS A 226 14.71 -8.99 -6.89
C LYS A 226 14.30 -7.65 -7.51
N GLY A 227 14.44 -6.59 -6.72
CA GLY A 227 14.16 -5.22 -7.17
C GLY A 227 12.67 -4.87 -7.11
N ASP A 228 12.34 -3.74 -7.72
CA ASP A 228 11.02 -3.12 -7.72
C ASP A 228 10.30 -3.20 -9.07
N THR A 229 10.81 -3.99 -9.99
CA THR A 229 10.30 -4.11 -11.36
C THR A 229 10.19 -5.58 -11.76
N ALA A 230 9.05 -5.98 -12.32
CA ALA A 230 8.88 -7.23 -13.05
C ALA A 230 8.83 -6.91 -14.55
N MET A 231 9.74 -7.51 -15.31
CA MET A 231 9.89 -7.19 -16.73
C MET A 231 8.76 -7.79 -17.57
N ASP A 232 8.22 -6.98 -18.49
CA ASP A 232 7.28 -7.43 -19.50
C ASP A 232 8.02 -8.16 -20.64
N SER A 233 7.82 -9.47 -20.67
CA SER A 233 8.37 -10.39 -21.68
C SER A 233 7.56 -10.44 -22.98
N SER A 234 6.47 -9.66 -23.12
CA SER A 234 5.65 -9.66 -24.34
C SER A 234 6.28 -8.86 -25.49
N GLY A 235 7.20 -7.96 -25.17
CA GLY A 235 7.76 -6.99 -26.12
C GLY A 235 7.00 -5.66 -26.18
N ARG A 236 5.94 -5.47 -25.38
CA ARG A 236 5.16 -4.21 -25.35
C ARG A 236 5.72 -3.15 -24.41
N GLY A 237 6.65 -3.52 -23.53
CA GLY A 237 7.26 -2.59 -22.58
C GLY A 237 6.32 -2.18 -21.47
N ASN A 238 5.35 -3.04 -21.14
CA ASN A 238 4.40 -2.84 -20.05
C ASN A 238 4.97 -3.38 -18.72
N ASP A 239 6.20 -2.98 -18.36
CA ASP A 239 6.84 -3.44 -17.12
C ASP A 239 5.95 -3.12 -15.90
N ALA A 240 5.96 -4.01 -14.90
CA ALA A 240 5.16 -3.84 -13.69
C ALA A 240 6.01 -3.39 -12.50
N GLU A 241 5.48 -2.47 -11.70
CA GLU A 241 6.06 -2.13 -10.40
C GLU A 241 5.77 -3.24 -9.40
N VAL A 242 6.79 -3.67 -8.65
CA VAL A 242 6.71 -4.73 -7.64
C VAL A 242 6.95 -4.15 -6.25
N CYS A 243 5.93 -4.21 -5.41
CA CYS A 243 5.98 -3.95 -3.97
C CYS A 243 5.77 -5.23 -3.14
N GLY A 244 5.50 -6.37 -3.80
CA GLY A 244 5.36 -7.69 -3.20
C GLY A 244 6.69 -8.28 -2.76
N THR A 245 6.66 -9.51 -2.25
CA THR A 245 7.90 -10.22 -1.87
C THR A 245 8.23 -11.26 -2.92
N TRP A 246 9.42 -11.15 -3.53
CA TRP A 246 10.00 -12.20 -4.37
C TRP A 246 10.28 -13.45 -3.53
N VAL A 247 9.77 -14.60 -3.98
CA VAL A 247 9.99 -15.90 -3.35
C VAL A 247 10.19 -16.98 -4.41
N MET A 248 10.67 -18.15 -4.02
CA MET A 248 10.72 -19.29 -4.94
C MET A 248 9.30 -19.78 -5.26
N GLY A 249 8.99 -19.80 -6.56
CA GLY A 249 7.71 -20.15 -7.15
C GLY A 249 7.69 -21.54 -7.79
N LYS A 250 6.76 -21.73 -8.74
CA LYS A 250 6.66 -22.99 -9.49
C LYS A 250 7.64 -23.04 -10.66
N PHE A 251 7.85 -21.90 -11.32
CA PHE A 251 8.61 -21.80 -12.57
C PHE A 251 9.94 -21.02 -12.42
N GLY A 252 10.35 -20.77 -11.18
CA GLY A 252 11.51 -19.94 -10.87
C GLY A 252 11.18 -19.12 -9.64
N THR A 253 11.22 -17.79 -9.75
CA THR A 253 10.68 -16.93 -8.69
C THR A 253 9.22 -16.58 -8.96
N CYS A 254 8.52 -16.07 -7.96
CA CYS A 254 7.18 -15.53 -8.10
C CYS A 254 6.93 -14.45 -7.04
N ILE A 255 5.75 -13.84 -7.08
CA ILE A 255 5.39 -12.79 -6.11
C ILE A 255 4.45 -13.33 -5.05
N TYR A 256 4.86 -13.19 -3.79
CA TYR A 256 3.98 -13.32 -2.64
C TYR A 256 3.25 -12.01 -2.34
N THR A 257 1.92 -12.12 -2.23
CA THR A 257 1.02 -11.05 -1.79
C THR A 257 0.62 -11.28 -0.34
N ASP A 258 0.79 -10.26 0.50
CA ASP A 258 0.57 -10.34 1.96
C ASP A 258 -0.85 -9.92 2.40
N GLY A 259 -1.75 -9.68 1.44
CA GLY A 259 -3.10 -9.19 1.69
C GLY A 259 -3.21 -7.67 1.85
N LEU A 260 -2.22 -6.90 1.40
CA LEU A 260 -2.39 -5.49 1.08
C LEU A 260 -2.43 -5.30 -0.45
N PRO A 261 -3.22 -4.35 -0.96
CA PRO A 261 -3.33 -4.12 -2.41
C PRO A 261 -2.04 -3.62 -3.04
N GLY A 262 -1.90 -3.82 -4.36
CA GLY A 262 -0.79 -3.28 -5.16
C GLY A 262 0.57 -3.92 -4.89
N ALA A 263 0.60 -5.22 -4.59
CA ALA A 263 1.87 -5.95 -4.52
C ALA A 263 2.56 -5.98 -5.90
N ILE A 264 1.77 -5.96 -6.97
CA ILE A 264 2.17 -5.68 -8.34
C ILE A 264 1.22 -4.60 -8.87
N THR A 265 1.78 -3.59 -9.52
CA THR A 265 1.04 -2.52 -10.19
C THR A 265 1.48 -2.47 -11.64
N ILE A 266 0.55 -2.69 -12.57
CA ILE A 266 0.79 -2.49 -14.00
C ILE A 266 0.13 -1.17 -14.37
N CYS A 267 0.94 -0.20 -14.79
CA CYS A 267 0.45 1.15 -15.11
C CYS A 267 -0.58 1.12 -16.24
N ASP A 268 -1.46 2.13 -16.21
CA ASP A 268 -2.39 2.38 -17.30
C ASP A 268 -1.67 2.51 -18.65
N ASP A 269 -2.10 1.73 -19.64
CA ASP A 269 -1.62 1.76 -21.02
C ASP A 269 -2.80 1.51 -21.97
N PRO A 270 -2.80 2.06 -23.20
CA PRO A 270 -3.76 1.70 -24.26
C PRO A 270 -3.96 0.20 -24.46
N ASP A 271 -2.92 -0.61 -24.22
CA ASP A 271 -2.95 -2.07 -24.32
C ASP A 271 -3.96 -2.73 -23.36
N PHE A 272 -4.29 -2.07 -22.26
CA PHE A 272 -5.23 -2.55 -21.24
C PHE A 272 -6.59 -1.85 -21.31
N GLN A 273 -6.85 -1.12 -22.40
CA GLN A 273 -8.12 -0.48 -22.69
C GLN A 273 -8.98 -1.37 -23.58
N PHE A 274 -9.44 -2.49 -23.04
CA PHE A 274 -10.12 -3.55 -23.82
C PHE A 274 -11.35 -3.08 -24.60
N GLY A 275 -11.99 -1.97 -24.20
CA GLY A 275 -13.08 -1.39 -24.98
C GLY A 275 -14.23 -2.37 -25.16
N THR A 276 -14.58 -2.63 -26.42
CA THR A 276 -15.57 -3.65 -26.81
C THR A 276 -14.93 -4.88 -27.46
N SER A 277 -13.60 -4.99 -27.39
CA SER A 277 -12.83 -6.07 -28.01
C SER A 277 -12.80 -7.33 -27.15
N ASP A 278 -12.49 -8.44 -27.79
CA ASP A 278 -12.16 -9.69 -27.11
C ASP A 278 -10.84 -9.56 -26.36
N PHE A 279 -10.67 -10.29 -25.27
CA PHE A 279 -9.42 -10.34 -24.52
C PHE A 279 -9.31 -11.61 -23.70
N SER A 280 -8.09 -11.98 -23.31
CA SER A 280 -7.84 -13.12 -22.43
C SER A 280 -6.88 -12.78 -21.31
N ILE A 281 -7.09 -13.40 -20.15
CA ILE A 281 -6.21 -13.26 -18.98
C ILE A 281 -5.87 -14.66 -18.48
N ALA A 282 -4.58 -14.99 -18.40
CA ALA A 282 -4.09 -16.27 -17.90
C ALA A 282 -3.04 -16.05 -16.82
N PHE A 283 -3.08 -16.83 -15.74
CA PHE A 283 -2.10 -16.73 -14.65
C PHE A 283 -2.06 -17.99 -13.79
N TRP A 284 -0.95 -18.18 -13.09
CA TRP A 284 -0.83 -19.17 -12.03
C TRP A 284 -1.06 -18.52 -10.67
N VAL A 285 -1.79 -19.21 -9.79
CA VAL A 285 -2.11 -18.73 -8.44
C VAL A 285 -2.03 -19.84 -7.41
N LYS A 286 -1.50 -19.52 -6.23
CA LYS A 286 -1.51 -20.38 -5.03
C LYS A 286 -2.19 -19.64 -3.88
N PRO A 287 -3.51 -19.81 -3.69
CA PRO A 287 -4.25 -19.09 -2.67
C PRO A 287 -3.90 -19.52 -1.24
N ASP A 288 -3.72 -18.55 -0.35
CA ASP A 288 -3.59 -18.83 1.09
C ASP A 288 -4.94 -18.84 1.81
N ALA A 289 -5.92 -18.12 1.26
CA ALA A 289 -7.27 -17.99 1.77
C ALA A 289 -8.26 -17.66 0.64
N PHE A 290 -9.54 -17.99 0.88
CA PHE A 290 -10.67 -17.67 0.03
C PHE A 290 -11.32 -16.33 0.39
N GLY A 291 -12.35 -15.93 -0.36
CA GLY A 291 -13.10 -14.70 -0.11
C GLY A 291 -12.32 -13.43 -0.42
N LYS A 292 -11.46 -13.48 -1.44
CA LYS A 292 -10.52 -12.42 -1.83
C LYS A 292 -10.75 -11.92 -3.26
N ARG A 293 -10.12 -10.80 -3.62
CA ARG A 293 -9.98 -10.33 -5.00
C ARG A 293 -8.51 -10.43 -5.42
N ILE A 294 -8.27 -11.22 -6.45
CA ILE A 294 -6.93 -11.52 -6.96
C ILE A 294 -6.38 -10.33 -7.71
N MET A 295 -7.15 -9.74 -8.63
CA MET A 295 -6.71 -8.61 -9.43
C MET A 295 -7.88 -7.87 -10.06
N GLY A 296 -7.62 -6.69 -10.61
CA GLY A 296 -8.57 -5.98 -11.45
C GLY A 296 -8.10 -4.60 -11.88
N LYS A 297 -8.90 -4.01 -12.78
CA LYS A 297 -8.81 -2.63 -13.25
C LYS A 297 -10.19 -2.02 -13.09
N GLU A 298 -10.33 -0.98 -12.27
CA GLU A 298 -11.64 -0.59 -11.75
C GLU A 298 -11.83 0.93 -11.67
N ASN A 299 -12.88 1.45 -12.32
CA ASN A 299 -13.48 2.77 -12.08
C ASN A 299 -14.92 2.57 -11.60
N PHE A 300 -15.08 1.77 -10.54
CA PHE A 300 -16.38 1.40 -10.01
C PHE A 300 -17.14 2.64 -9.48
N PRO A 301 -18.46 2.79 -9.73
CA PRO A 301 -19.37 1.85 -10.39
C PRO A 301 -19.60 2.13 -11.87
N ARG A 302 -18.71 2.88 -12.55
CA ARG A 302 -18.78 3.11 -14.00
C ARG A 302 -18.38 1.82 -14.68
N ASN A 303 -17.12 1.63 -15.04
CA ASN A 303 -16.68 0.41 -15.69
C ASN A 303 -15.52 -0.27 -14.95
N TRP A 304 -15.50 -1.59 -15.00
CA TRP A 304 -14.48 -2.38 -14.32
C TRP A 304 -14.41 -3.81 -14.85
N TRP A 305 -13.25 -4.43 -14.65
CA TRP A 305 -13.14 -5.88 -14.64
C TRP A 305 -12.34 -6.33 -13.41
N VAL A 306 -12.76 -7.42 -12.78
CA VAL A 306 -12.10 -7.98 -11.59
C VAL A 306 -12.14 -9.49 -11.59
N ILE A 307 -11.11 -10.09 -11.01
CA ILE A 307 -11.05 -11.53 -10.75
C ILE A 307 -11.13 -11.76 -9.25
N ASN A 308 -12.22 -12.37 -8.80
CA ASN A 308 -12.46 -12.73 -7.41
C ASN A 308 -12.14 -14.21 -7.17
N LEU A 309 -11.69 -14.53 -5.97
CA LEU A 309 -11.67 -15.86 -5.41
C LEU A 309 -12.73 -15.91 -4.30
N LEU A 310 -13.86 -16.54 -4.60
CA LEU A 310 -15.04 -16.55 -3.73
C LEU A 310 -14.81 -17.39 -2.48
N ASP A 311 -15.70 -17.26 -1.48
CA ASP A 311 -15.61 -17.98 -0.20
C ASP A 311 -15.70 -19.51 -0.38
N ASP A 312 -16.36 -19.98 -1.44
CA ASP A 312 -16.48 -21.40 -1.81
C ASP A 312 -15.28 -21.92 -2.62
N GLY A 313 -14.23 -21.10 -2.79
CA GLY A 313 -13.02 -21.42 -3.53
C GLY A 313 -13.12 -21.27 -5.04
N ARG A 314 -14.29 -20.92 -5.60
CA ARG A 314 -14.43 -20.72 -7.05
C ARG A 314 -13.86 -19.37 -7.47
N VAL A 315 -13.29 -19.34 -8.68
CA VAL A 315 -12.80 -18.10 -9.28
C VAL A 315 -13.89 -17.47 -10.14
N GLU A 316 -14.04 -16.15 -10.08
CA GLU A 316 -15.08 -15.40 -10.79
C GLU A 316 -14.48 -14.17 -11.49
N LEU A 317 -14.58 -14.11 -12.82
CA LEU A 317 -14.37 -12.88 -13.58
C LEU A 317 -15.68 -12.08 -13.62
N VAL A 318 -15.61 -10.82 -13.21
CA VAL A 318 -16.74 -9.88 -13.28
C VAL A 318 -16.39 -8.78 -14.26
N LEU A 319 -17.29 -8.52 -15.21
CA LEU A 319 -17.24 -7.40 -16.13
C LEU A 319 -18.41 -6.47 -15.84
N GLY A 320 -18.20 -5.16 -15.81
CA GLY A 320 -19.27 -4.19 -15.57
C GLY A 320 -19.10 -2.90 -16.37
N GLU A 321 -20.21 -2.38 -16.89
CA GLU A 321 -20.32 -1.05 -17.51
C GLU A 321 -21.03 -0.03 -16.63
N THR A 322 -21.91 -0.53 -15.75
CA THR A 322 -22.58 0.19 -14.65
C THR A 322 -23.12 -0.86 -13.66
N ARG A 323 -23.80 -0.43 -12.59
CA ARG A 323 -24.56 -1.34 -11.71
C ARG A 323 -25.99 -1.65 -12.18
N ALA A 324 -26.42 -1.17 -13.34
CA ALA A 324 -27.76 -1.42 -13.85
C ALA A 324 -27.95 -2.91 -14.23
N SER A 325 -29.21 -3.37 -14.19
CA SER A 325 -29.55 -4.73 -14.62
C SER A 325 -29.11 -4.98 -16.06
N GLY A 326 -28.50 -6.15 -16.32
CA GLY A 326 -27.96 -6.50 -17.63
C GLY A 326 -26.64 -5.81 -18.00
N LYS A 327 -26.10 -4.91 -17.18
CA LYS A 327 -24.82 -4.22 -17.42
C LYS A 327 -23.61 -4.86 -16.71
N VAL A 328 -23.81 -6.05 -16.15
CA VAL A 328 -22.77 -6.81 -15.43
C VAL A 328 -22.83 -8.28 -15.87
N ALA A 329 -21.67 -8.84 -16.21
CA ALA A 329 -21.48 -10.28 -16.42
C ALA A 329 -20.62 -10.87 -15.29
N ARG A 330 -20.94 -12.07 -14.83
CA ARG A 330 -20.19 -12.81 -13.80
C ARG A 330 -19.92 -14.22 -14.29
N ALA A 331 -18.70 -14.49 -14.73
CA ALA A 331 -18.27 -15.81 -15.16
C ALA A 331 -17.56 -16.52 -14.02
N ARG A 332 -18.19 -17.57 -13.48
CA ARG A 332 -17.67 -18.35 -12.36
C ARG A 332 -17.20 -19.71 -12.81
N SER A 333 -16.10 -20.21 -12.25
CA SER A 333 -15.71 -21.61 -12.38
C SER A 333 -16.74 -22.54 -11.74
N LYS A 334 -16.90 -23.76 -12.25
CA LYS A 334 -17.56 -24.86 -11.55
C LYS A 334 -16.64 -25.46 -10.50
N THR A 335 -15.36 -25.60 -10.84
CA THR A 335 -14.34 -26.22 -9.99
C THR A 335 -13.77 -25.19 -9.01
N PRO A 336 -13.76 -25.45 -7.69
CA PRO A 336 -13.06 -24.62 -6.72
C PRO A 336 -11.54 -24.80 -6.84
N LEU A 337 -10.78 -23.72 -6.65
CA LEU A 337 -9.33 -23.78 -6.57
C LEU A 337 -8.91 -24.44 -5.26
N SER A 338 -7.79 -25.16 -5.30
CA SER A 338 -7.17 -25.69 -4.07
C SER A 338 -6.36 -24.58 -3.38
N THR A 339 -6.54 -24.39 -2.08
CA THR A 339 -5.64 -23.54 -1.29
C THR A 339 -4.29 -24.21 -1.13
N ARG A 340 -3.24 -23.41 -0.95
CA ARG A 340 -1.85 -23.86 -0.72
C ARG A 340 -1.32 -24.80 -1.81
N ALA A 341 -1.96 -24.83 -2.98
CA ALA A 341 -1.54 -25.56 -4.17
C ALA A 341 -1.63 -24.64 -5.39
N TRP A 342 -0.77 -24.89 -6.39
CA TRP A 342 -0.74 -24.11 -7.62
C TRP A 342 -1.91 -24.47 -8.53
N ASN A 343 -2.64 -23.46 -8.97
CA ASN A 343 -3.73 -23.57 -9.94
C ASN A 343 -3.44 -22.65 -11.12
N CYS A 344 -3.63 -23.12 -12.35
CA CYS A 344 -3.62 -22.27 -13.53
C CYS A 344 -5.06 -21.85 -13.85
N VAL A 345 -5.29 -20.54 -14.02
CA VAL A 345 -6.61 -19.99 -14.35
C VAL A 345 -6.50 -19.21 -15.65
N THR A 346 -7.44 -19.42 -16.56
CA THR A 346 -7.57 -18.63 -17.78
C THR A 346 -9.01 -18.23 -18.00
N PHE A 347 -9.23 -16.95 -18.30
CA PHE A 347 -10.49 -16.44 -18.82
C PHE A 347 -10.29 -15.97 -20.26
N VAL A 348 -11.23 -16.33 -21.13
CA VAL A 348 -11.31 -15.84 -22.52
C VAL A 348 -12.66 -15.17 -22.69
N VAL A 349 -12.65 -13.86 -22.94
CA VAL A 349 -13.85 -13.05 -23.15
C VAL A 349 -14.04 -12.85 -24.64
N ASP A 350 -15.09 -13.46 -25.18
CA ASP A 350 -15.52 -13.31 -26.57
C ASP A 350 -16.76 -12.40 -26.58
N ARG A 351 -16.54 -11.13 -26.87
CA ARG A 351 -17.55 -10.09 -26.98
C ARG A 351 -18.40 -10.27 -28.23
N LYS A 352 -17.86 -10.88 -29.29
CA LYS A 352 -18.59 -11.14 -30.54
C LYS A 352 -19.62 -12.24 -30.38
N ALA A 353 -19.26 -13.35 -29.72
CA ALA A 353 -20.15 -14.46 -29.41
C ALA A 353 -20.95 -14.26 -28.11
N PHE A 354 -20.69 -13.17 -27.37
CA PHE A 354 -21.26 -12.91 -26.05
C PHE A 354 -21.03 -14.08 -25.07
N THR A 355 -19.79 -14.56 -24.97
CA THR A 355 -19.42 -15.64 -24.05
C THR A 355 -18.11 -15.37 -23.30
N ILE A 356 -18.01 -15.95 -22.11
CA ILE A 356 -16.78 -15.98 -21.32
C ILE A 356 -16.47 -17.44 -21.02
N HIS A 357 -15.32 -17.91 -21.49
CA HIS A 357 -14.81 -19.25 -21.21
C HIS A 357 -13.85 -19.19 -20.02
N CYS A 358 -14.03 -20.08 -19.05
CA CYS A 358 -13.14 -20.23 -17.89
C CYS A 358 -12.46 -21.59 -17.97
N TYR A 359 -11.14 -21.60 -17.86
CA TYR A 359 -10.32 -22.80 -17.83
C TYR A 359 -9.59 -22.91 -16.50
N ILE A 360 -9.59 -24.11 -15.93
CA ILE A 360 -8.84 -24.45 -14.72
C ILE A 360 -7.84 -25.54 -15.07
N ASN A 361 -6.56 -25.30 -14.79
CA ASN A 361 -5.46 -26.22 -15.07
C ASN A 361 -5.44 -26.70 -16.55
N GLY A 362 -5.71 -25.77 -17.47
CA GLY A 362 -5.70 -26.02 -18.91
C GLY A 362 -6.93 -26.72 -19.47
N LYS A 363 -7.93 -27.05 -18.65
CA LYS A 363 -9.18 -27.68 -19.08
C LYS A 363 -10.35 -26.69 -19.02
N LEU A 364 -11.20 -26.69 -20.06
CA LEU A 364 -12.41 -25.88 -20.06
C LEU A 364 -13.32 -26.32 -18.91
N ASP A 365 -13.65 -25.39 -18.03
CA ASP A 365 -14.40 -25.65 -16.80
C ASP A 365 -15.81 -25.07 -16.88
N SER A 366 -15.96 -23.85 -17.40
CA SER A 366 -17.28 -23.24 -17.60
C SER A 366 -17.33 -22.30 -18.80
N VAL A 367 -18.54 -22.13 -19.32
CA VAL A 367 -18.89 -21.13 -20.35
C VAL A 367 -20.05 -20.32 -19.81
N THR A 368 -19.90 -19.00 -19.76
CA THR A 368 -20.92 -18.07 -19.26
C THR A 368 -21.35 -17.14 -20.39
N LYS A 369 -22.66 -16.92 -20.54
CA LYS A 369 -23.16 -15.93 -21.50
C LYS A 369 -22.97 -14.50 -20.96
N ILE A 370 -22.47 -13.62 -21.80
CA ILE A 370 -22.49 -12.17 -21.55
C ILE A 370 -23.91 -11.68 -21.87
N PRO A 371 -24.55 -10.87 -21.01
CA PRO A 371 -25.84 -10.28 -21.34
C PRO A 371 -25.75 -9.50 -22.68
N PRO A 372 -26.69 -9.68 -23.62
CA PRO A 372 -26.69 -8.94 -24.88
C PRO A 372 -26.77 -7.41 -24.70
N THR A 373 -27.21 -6.95 -23.53
CA THR A 373 -27.28 -5.53 -23.17
C THR A 373 -25.96 -4.96 -22.64
N LEU A 374 -24.96 -5.79 -22.36
CA LEU A 374 -23.60 -5.38 -22.00
C LEU A 374 -22.80 -5.17 -23.30
N THR A 375 -22.95 -4.00 -23.93
CA THR A 375 -22.32 -3.62 -25.22
C THR A 375 -21.34 -2.44 -25.12
N GLY A 376 -21.26 -1.80 -23.97
CA GLY A 376 -20.37 -0.68 -23.69
C GLY A 376 -18.91 -1.07 -23.47
N SER A 377 -18.10 -0.03 -23.24
CA SER A 377 -16.65 -0.12 -23.13
C SER A 377 -16.16 -0.55 -21.75
N LEU A 378 -15.22 -1.49 -21.73
CA LEU A 378 -14.46 -1.92 -20.55
C LEU A 378 -13.11 -1.19 -20.42
N SER A 379 -12.87 -0.12 -21.18
CA SER A 379 -11.67 0.72 -21.06
C SER A 379 -11.71 1.59 -19.80
N VAL A 380 -10.86 1.26 -18.82
CA VAL A 380 -10.78 1.98 -17.54
C VAL A 380 -9.58 2.94 -17.56
N VAL A 381 -9.73 4.04 -18.30
CA VAL A 381 -8.67 5.04 -18.51
C VAL A 381 -8.20 5.66 -17.18
N GLU A 382 -6.90 5.93 -17.07
CA GLU A 382 -6.20 6.51 -15.90
C GLU A 382 -6.13 5.62 -14.65
N HIS A 383 -6.61 4.37 -14.72
CA HIS A 383 -6.58 3.43 -13.60
C HIS A 383 -5.60 2.30 -13.86
N ASP A 384 -4.80 1.89 -12.88
CA ASP A 384 -3.82 0.81 -13.07
C ASP A 384 -4.49 -0.57 -12.90
N ILE A 385 -3.82 -1.63 -13.36
CA ILE A 385 -4.16 -2.98 -12.94
C ILE A 385 -3.46 -3.24 -11.60
N LEU A 386 -4.22 -3.61 -10.58
CA LEU A 386 -3.70 -3.88 -9.24
C LEU A 386 -3.78 -5.37 -8.91
N ILE A 387 -2.67 -5.91 -8.40
CA ILE A 387 -2.57 -7.28 -7.91
C ILE A 387 -1.92 -7.25 -6.51
N PRO A 388 -2.64 -7.56 -5.42
CA PRO A 388 -4.08 -7.71 -5.39
C PRO A 388 -4.82 -6.38 -5.53
N SER A 389 -6.10 -6.44 -5.92
CA SER A 389 -6.97 -5.25 -5.96
C SER A 389 -7.22 -4.69 -4.55
N ALA A 390 -7.59 -3.41 -4.48
CA ALA A 390 -7.89 -2.64 -3.27
C ALA A 390 -8.99 -3.27 -2.38
N PHE A 391 -9.98 -3.93 -2.98
CA PHE A 391 -11.10 -4.50 -2.24
C PHE A 391 -10.87 -5.98 -1.91
N LYS A 392 -10.89 -6.34 -0.61
CA LYS A 392 -10.61 -7.71 -0.12
C LYS A 392 -9.33 -8.32 -0.74
N PRO A 393 -8.17 -7.66 -0.59
CA PRO A 393 -6.92 -8.04 -1.26
C PRO A 393 -6.52 -9.50 -1.01
N PHE A 394 -6.17 -10.19 -2.10
CA PHE A 394 -5.68 -11.56 -2.10
C PHE A 394 -4.38 -11.75 -1.32
N VAL A 395 -4.29 -12.90 -0.65
CA VAL A 395 -3.10 -13.39 0.03
C VAL A 395 -2.72 -14.71 -0.62
N GLY A 396 -1.47 -14.84 -1.05
CA GLY A 396 -0.97 -16.05 -1.69
C GLY A 396 0.16 -15.74 -2.67
N LEU A 397 0.43 -16.69 -3.55
CA LEU A 397 1.42 -16.51 -4.62
C LEU A 397 0.74 -16.29 -5.96
N ILE A 398 1.32 -15.44 -6.80
CA ILE A 398 0.95 -15.29 -8.20
C ILE A 398 2.20 -15.42 -9.07
N ASP A 399 2.03 -16.03 -10.23
CA ASP A 399 3.11 -16.36 -11.16
C ASP A 399 2.59 -16.34 -12.61
N GLU A 400 3.48 -16.18 -13.58
CA GLU A 400 3.19 -16.36 -15.02
C GLU A 400 1.92 -15.64 -15.53
N LEU A 401 1.78 -14.32 -15.28
CA LEU A 401 0.63 -13.54 -15.73
C LEU A 401 0.76 -13.17 -17.21
N LYS A 402 -0.27 -13.47 -18.00
CA LYS A 402 -0.40 -13.08 -19.41
C LYS A 402 -1.73 -12.39 -19.68
N ILE A 403 -1.68 -11.37 -20.54
CA ILE A 403 -2.85 -10.65 -21.05
C ILE A 403 -2.74 -10.58 -22.57
N TYR A 404 -3.85 -10.89 -23.24
CA TYR A 404 -4.02 -10.85 -24.69
C TYR A 404 -5.19 -9.95 -25.06
#